data_AF-X6FQ27-F1
#
_entry.id   AF-X6FQ27-F1
#
_cell.length_a   1.000
_cell.length_b   1.000
_cell.length_c   1.000
_cell.angle_alpha   90.00
_cell.angle_beta   90.00
_cell.angle_gamma   90.00
#
_symmetry.space_group_name_H-M   'P 1'
#
loop_
_entity.id
_entity.type
_entity.pdbx_description
1 polymer ?
#
loop_
_entity_poly.entity_id
_entity_poly.type
_entity_poly.pdbx_seq_one_letter_code
_entity_poly.pdbx_strand_id
1 'polypeptide(L)'
;MRIVGSQVSNEDVDTRRLAIKHLSAEWQKGAAIEKSLATANGIAQALHGEAPCAELGKEIQAAVQKHASAFLYEESPFEVSIVAGMAFAEIVKAKPGATSEWTTPEVLSAAVWSALSYQQPLAEAKREALRSEVLKAAEGYVSHAAEASRARSPVDDFETLTITLVAPMETDGQTETDAEALPTASSNFAKATQATITALRRNAALDREELDFLWWAQLGRSRLLGKQLVSLAEPVRMVAEGIEGAAHLRRLPCEVHRDIVLKTLDKDPELDLKKLLSAIGADREKMGARYADGWATKWPAIFPLLNALATGRADGPEHSVKRRASTWGARAMLEAGMIQYFRTGAAKL
;
A
#
# COMPACT_ATOMS: atom_id res chain seq x y z
N MET A 1 -13.48 -32.67 -27.98
CA MET A 1 -14.08 -33.49 -26.90
C MET A 1 -13.56 -32.93 -25.59
N ARG A 2 -14.36 -32.13 -24.86
CA ARG A 2 -13.93 -31.54 -23.59
C ARG A 2 -14.36 -32.47 -22.46
N ILE A 3 -13.39 -33.05 -21.76
CA ILE A 3 -13.63 -33.79 -20.54
C ILE A 3 -13.86 -32.74 -19.46
N VAL A 4 -15.12 -32.36 -19.25
CA VAL A 4 -15.50 -31.53 -18.09
C VAL A 4 -15.62 -32.49 -16.92
N GLY A 5 -14.54 -32.64 -16.15
CA GLY A 5 -14.57 -33.42 -14.93
C GLY A 5 -15.58 -32.81 -13.96
N SER A 6 -16.69 -33.51 -13.72
CA SER A 6 -17.71 -33.08 -12.75
C SER A 6 -17.25 -33.17 -11.29
N GLN A 7 -16.05 -33.70 -11.05
CA GLN A 7 -15.40 -33.81 -9.75
C GLN A 7 -14.05 -33.12 -9.78
N VAL A 8 -13.81 -32.23 -8.82
CA VAL A 8 -12.50 -31.59 -8.60
C VAL A 8 -11.50 -32.68 -8.21
N SER A 9 -10.48 -32.88 -9.03
CA SER A 9 -9.42 -33.87 -8.76
C SER A 9 -8.33 -33.30 -7.86
N ASN A 10 -7.51 -34.16 -7.25
CA ASN A 10 -6.32 -33.71 -6.53
C ASN A 10 -5.33 -33.00 -7.46
N GLU A 11 -5.22 -33.46 -8.71
CA GLU A 11 -4.39 -32.84 -9.75
C GLU A 11 -4.86 -31.41 -10.04
N ASP A 12 -6.18 -31.17 -10.03
CA ASP A 12 -6.72 -29.82 -10.17
C ASP A 12 -6.25 -28.92 -9.02
N VAL A 13 -6.43 -29.38 -7.77
CA VAL A 13 -6.03 -28.61 -6.58
C VAL A 13 -4.53 -28.31 -6.59
N ASP A 14 -3.70 -29.29 -6.90
CA ASP A 14 -2.25 -29.13 -6.90
C ASP A 14 -1.78 -28.21 -8.03
N THR A 15 -2.41 -28.27 -9.20
CA THR A 15 -2.21 -27.31 -10.30
C THR A 15 -2.48 -25.88 -9.83
N ARG A 16 -3.60 -25.64 -9.14
CA ARG A 16 -3.94 -24.29 -8.63
C ARG A 16 -2.95 -23.85 -7.55
N ARG A 17 -2.52 -24.74 -6.65
CA ARG A 17 -1.48 -24.44 -5.65
C ARG A 17 -0.15 -24.02 -6.28
N LEU A 18 0.26 -24.68 -7.36
CA LEU A 18 1.48 -24.31 -8.09
C LEU A 18 1.35 -22.94 -8.76
N ALA A 19 0.21 -22.68 -9.41
CA ALA A 19 -0.08 -21.37 -9.99
C ALA A 19 -0.10 -20.26 -8.93
N ILE A 20 -0.73 -20.51 -7.77
CA ILE A 20 -0.76 -19.60 -6.61
C ILE A 20 0.67 -19.25 -6.16
N LYS A 21 1.54 -20.25 -5.96
CA LYS A 21 2.95 -20.02 -5.55
C LYS A 21 3.73 -19.23 -6.60
N HIS A 22 3.50 -19.50 -7.88
CA HIS A 22 4.17 -18.78 -8.95
C HIS A 22 3.73 -17.32 -8.98
N LEU A 23 2.42 -17.05 -8.95
CA LEU A 23 1.87 -15.70 -8.98
C LEU A 23 2.26 -14.88 -7.75
N SER A 24 2.19 -15.47 -6.55
CA SER A 24 2.58 -14.76 -5.33
C SER A 24 4.04 -14.32 -5.36
N ALA A 25 4.94 -15.19 -5.85
CA ALA A 25 6.35 -14.86 -6.03
C ALA A 25 6.55 -13.75 -7.09
N GLU A 26 5.84 -13.80 -8.23
CA GLU A 26 5.93 -12.78 -9.27
C GLU A 26 5.42 -11.41 -8.80
N TRP A 27 4.32 -11.37 -8.04
CA TRP A 27 3.77 -10.13 -7.50
C TRP A 27 4.64 -9.52 -6.39
N GLN A 28 5.46 -10.33 -5.71
CA GLN A 28 6.42 -9.86 -4.71
C GLN A 28 7.69 -9.22 -5.31
N LYS A 29 8.08 -9.56 -6.54
CA LYS A 29 9.39 -9.22 -7.15
C LYS A 29 9.62 -7.75 -7.54
N GLY A 30 9.00 -6.78 -6.87
CA GLY A 30 9.33 -5.37 -7.10
C GLY A 30 8.65 -4.80 -8.35
N ALA A 31 7.34 -5.03 -8.51
CA ALA A 31 6.58 -4.43 -9.59
C ALA A 31 6.50 -2.90 -9.44
N ALA A 32 6.48 -2.17 -10.57
CA ALA A 32 6.17 -0.74 -10.58
C ALA A 32 4.82 -0.50 -9.88
N ILE A 33 4.69 0.62 -9.15
CA ILE A 33 3.47 0.98 -8.39
C ILE A 33 2.22 0.80 -9.25
N GLU A 34 2.27 1.23 -10.51
CA GLU A 34 1.16 1.10 -11.46
C GLU A 34 0.73 -0.36 -11.68
N LYS A 35 1.68 -1.30 -11.80
CA LYS A 35 1.37 -2.72 -11.94
C LYS A 35 0.73 -3.25 -10.66
N SER A 36 1.21 -2.86 -9.47
CA SER A 36 0.56 -3.24 -8.21
C SER A 36 -0.88 -2.73 -8.10
N LEU A 37 -1.15 -1.50 -8.56
CA LEU A 37 -2.51 -0.95 -8.59
C LEU A 37 -3.38 -1.70 -9.62
N ALA A 38 -2.86 -2.01 -10.80
CA ALA A 38 -3.57 -2.80 -11.80
C ALA A 38 -3.93 -4.20 -11.27
N THR A 39 -2.97 -4.89 -10.64
CA THR A 39 -3.21 -6.18 -10.00
C THR A 39 -4.24 -6.07 -8.86
N ALA A 40 -4.13 -5.06 -8.00
CA ALA A 40 -5.09 -4.82 -6.92
C ALA A 40 -6.52 -4.60 -7.45
N ASN A 41 -6.66 -3.79 -8.50
CA ASN A 41 -7.94 -3.53 -9.15
C ASN A 41 -8.51 -4.82 -9.74
N GLY A 42 -7.69 -5.61 -10.45
CA GLY A 42 -8.10 -6.90 -11.00
C GLY A 42 -8.56 -7.88 -9.90
N ILE A 43 -7.80 -7.99 -8.81
CA ILE A 43 -8.17 -8.83 -7.65
C ILE A 43 -9.52 -8.37 -7.09
N ALA A 44 -9.70 -7.07 -6.86
CA ALA A 44 -10.94 -6.54 -6.31
C ALA A 44 -12.15 -6.81 -7.21
N GLN A 45 -12.02 -6.63 -8.52
CA GLN A 45 -13.07 -6.96 -9.50
C GLN A 45 -13.41 -8.45 -9.49
N ALA A 46 -12.39 -9.31 -9.59
CA ALA A 46 -12.58 -10.76 -9.62
C ALA A 46 -13.25 -11.28 -8.33
N LEU A 47 -12.87 -10.74 -7.17
CA LEU A 47 -13.45 -11.13 -5.88
C LEU A 47 -14.87 -10.59 -5.67
N HIS A 48 -15.24 -9.48 -6.33
CA HIS A 48 -16.59 -8.91 -6.29
C HIS A 48 -17.59 -9.60 -7.23
N GLY A 49 -17.18 -10.69 -7.90
CA GLY A 49 -18.06 -11.41 -8.82
C GLY A 49 -18.21 -10.76 -10.19
N GLU A 50 -17.42 -9.73 -10.48
CA GLU A 50 -17.29 -9.19 -11.83
C GLU A 50 -16.44 -10.13 -12.69
N ALA A 51 -16.60 -10.04 -14.01
CA ALA A 51 -15.70 -10.73 -14.93
C ALA A 51 -14.27 -10.19 -14.70
N PRO A 52 -13.26 -11.06 -14.53
CA PRO A 52 -11.89 -10.60 -14.34
C PRO A 52 -11.46 -9.77 -15.55
N CYS A 53 -10.73 -8.68 -15.31
CA CYS A 53 -10.17 -7.89 -16.39
C CYS A 53 -9.24 -8.77 -17.26
N ALA A 54 -9.17 -8.47 -18.56
CA ALA A 54 -8.42 -9.29 -19.52
C ALA A 54 -6.94 -9.44 -19.15
N GLU A 55 -6.35 -8.42 -18.52
CA GLU A 55 -4.96 -8.45 -18.06
C GLU A 55 -4.74 -9.49 -16.96
N LEU A 56 -5.52 -9.43 -15.88
CA LEU A 56 -5.45 -10.39 -14.78
C LEU A 56 -5.86 -11.80 -15.24
N GLY A 57 -6.91 -11.90 -16.04
CA GLY A 57 -7.40 -13.17 -16.58
C GLY A 57 -6.32 -13.88 -17.40
N LYS A 58 -5.62 -13.16 -18.28
CA LYS A 58 -4.50 -13.70 -19.08
C LYS A 58 -3.30 -14.07 -18.21
N GLU A 59 -2.96 -13.27 -17.21
CA GLU A 59 -1.86 -13.57 -16.28
C GLU A 59 -2.12 -14.86 -15.51
N ILE A 60 -3.33 -15.02 -14.96
CA ILE A 60 -3.74 -16.22 -14.23
C ILE A 60 -3.85 -17.42 -15.17
N GLN A 61 -4.43 -17.23 -16.35
CA GLN A 61 -4.48 -18.29 -17.36
C GLN A 61 -3.08 -18.78 -17.70
N ALA A 62 -2.12 -17.89 -17.95
CA ALA A 62 -0.75 -18.27 -18.27
C ALA A 62 -0.08 -19.04 -17.12
N ALA A 63 -0.36 -18.69 -15.86
CA ALA A 63 0.15 -19.42 -14.70
C ALA A 63 -0.48 -20.82 -14.56
N VAL A 64 -1.80 -20.94 -14.74
CA VAL A 64 -2.52 -22.22 -14.64
C VAL A 64 -2.19 -23.14 -15.82
N GLN A 65 -2.08 -22.60 -17.04
CA GLN A 65 -1.79 -23.36 -18.26
C GLN A 65 -0.41 -24.03 -18.26
N LYS A 66 0.51 -23.62 -17.37
CA LYS A 66 1.79 -24.35 -17.14
C LYS A 66 1.57 -25.77 -16.62
N HIS A 67 0.42 -26.03 -16.00
CA HIS A 67 0.10 -27.30 -15.37
C HIS A 67 -1.24 -27.89 -15.85
N ALA A 68 -2.15 -27.05 -16.39
CA ALA A 68 -3.42 -27.45 -16.99
C ALA A 68 -3.66 -26.70 -18.31
N SER A 69 -3.14 -27.23 -19.42
CA SER A 69 -3.10 -26.56 -20.73
C SER A 69 -4.48 -26.18 -21.32
N ALA A 70 -5.55 -26.85 -20.91
CA ALA A 70 -6.91 -26.59 -21.38
C ALA A 70 -7.63 -25.45 -20.64
N PHE A 71 -7.02 -24.86 -19.60
CA PHE A 71 -7.65 -23.82 -18.80
C PHE A 71 -7.85 -22.53 -19.62
N LEU A 72 -9.06 -21.97 -19.55
CA LEU A 72 -9.42 -20.69 -20.17
C LEU A 72 -10.08 -19.80 -19.11
N TYR A 73 -9.56 -18.59 -18.91
CA TYR A 73 -10.07 -17.70 -17.84
C TYR A 73 -11.53 -17.28 -18.08
N GLU A 74 -11.95 -17.19 -19.35
CA GLU A 74 -13.29 -16.80 -19.77
C GLU A 74 -14.35 -17.86 -19.43
N GLU A 75 -13.94 -19.13 -19.40
CA GLU A 75 -14.85 -20.26 -19.12
C GLU A 75 -14.94 -20.56 -17.61
N SER A 76 -13.93 -20.16 -16.83
CA SER A 76 -13.85 -20.39 -15.38
C SER A 76 -13.56 -19.10 -14.57
N PRO A 77 -14.39 -18.05 -14.67
CA PRO A 77 -14.13 -16.77 -14.01
C PRO A 77 -14.05 -16.86 -12.48
N PHE A 78 -14.78 -17.80 -11.86
CA PHE A 78 -14.68 -18.03 -10.42
C PHE A 78 -13.35 -18.66 -10.01
N GLU A 79 -12.79 -19.56 -10.83
CA GLU A 79 -11.46 -20.12 -10.56
C GLU A 79 -10.38 -19.04 -10.62
N VAL A 80 -10.53 -18.07 -11.52
CA VAL A 80 -9.67 -16.89 -11.57
C VAL A 80 -9.74 -16.12 -10.25
N SER A 81 -10.94 -15.87 -9.71
CA SER A 81 -11.12 -15.23 -8.40
C SER A 81 -10.42 -16.00 -7.27
N ILE A 82 -10.54 -17.34 -7.25
CA ILE A 82 -9.90 -18.19 -6.24
C ILE A 82 -8.38 -18.10 -6.34
N VAL A 83 -7.82 -18.30 -7.54
CA VAL A 83 -6.36 -18.26 -7.74
C VAL A 83 -5.81 -16.87 -7.42
N ALA A 84 -6.50 -15.80 -7.83
CA ALA A 84 -6.11 -14.42 -7.53
C ALA A 84 -6.10 -14.13 -6.03
N GLY A 85 -7.22 -14.43 -5.35
CA GLY A 85 -7.38 -14.19 -3.92
C GLY A 85 -6.38 -14.99 -3.09
N MET A 86 -6.16 -16.26 -3.44
CA MET A 86 -5.22 -17.13 -2.72
C MET A 86 -3.77 -16.77 -3.02
N ALA A 87 -3.42 -16.35 -4.24
CA ALA A 87 -2.09 -15.81 -4.54
C ALA A 87 -1.78 -14.56 -3.72
N PHE A 88 -2.75 -13.64 -3.58
CA PHE A 88 -2.62 -12.50 -2.68
C PHE A 88 -2.50 -12.95 -1.21
N ALA A 89 -3.34 -13.89 -0.76
CA ALA A 89 -3.29 -14.42 0.60
C ALA A 89 -1.91 -14.99 0.95
N GLU A 90 -1.23 -15.67 0.02
CA GLU A 90 0.16 -16.14 0.21
C GLU A 90 1.15 -14.99 0.42
N ILE A 91 0.95 -13.84 -0.23
CA ILE A 91 1.84 -12.67 -0.05
C ILE A 91 1.73 -12.12 1.36
N VAL A 92 0.49 -11.98 1.86
CA VAL A 92 0.21 -11.36 3.17
C VAL A 92 0.41 -12.31 4.36
N LYS A 93 0.69 -13.60 4.11
CA LYS A 93 1.11 -14.53 5.16
C LYS A 93 2.47 -14.18 5.75
N ALA A 94 3.37 -13.60 4.95
CA ALA A 94 4.66 -13.15 5.46
C ALA A 94 4.46 -11.95 6.40
N LYS A 95 5.15 -11.92 7.54
CA LYS A 95 5.10 -10.74 8.41
C LYS A 95 5.88 -9.59 7.76
N PRO A 96 5.31 -8.38 7.67
CA PRO A 96 6.05 -7.23 7.18
C PRO A 96 7.20 -6.89 8.15
N GLY A 97 8.36 -6.53 7.60
CA GLY A 97 9.52 -6.08 8.37
C GLY A 97 9.50 -4.56 8.58
N ALA A 98 10.38 -4.08 9.46
CA ALA A 98 10.57 -2.64 9.66
C ALA A 98 11.37 -2.03 8.50
N THR A 99 10.71 -1.67 7.41
CA THR A 99 11.34 -1.04 6.23
C THR A 99 11.28 0.49 6.33
N SER A 100 12.20 1.17 5.63
CA SER A 100 12.19 2.62 5.46
C SER A 100 11.36 3.06 4.25
N GLU A 101 11.14 2.16 3.30
CA GLU A 101 10.41 2.37 2.06
C GLU A 101 9.25 1.37 1.97
N TRP A 102 8.17 1.73 1.28
CA TRP A 102 7.12 0.77 1.01
C TRP A 102 7.62 -0.24 -0.02
N THR A 103 7.46 -1.48 0.35
CA THR A 103 7.65 -2.65 -0.49
C THR A 103 6.44 -2.84 -1.41
N THR A 104 6.65 -3.55 -2.53
CA THR A 104 5.56 -3.91 -3.45
C THR A 104 4.39 -4.62 -2.76
N PRO A 105 4.62 -5.57 -1.82
CA PRO A 105 3.54 -6.16 -1.01
C PRO A 105 2.72 -5.14 -0.21
N GLU A 106 3.34 -4.12 0.37
CA GLU A 106 2.63 -3.08 1.12
C GLU A 106 1.74 -2.22 0.21
N VAL A 107 2.27 -1.82 -0.95
CA VAL A 107 1.49 -1.07 -1.96
C VAL A 107 0.29 -1.89 -2.44
N LEU A 108 0.52 -3.15 -2.80
CA LEU A 108 -0.52 -4.07 -3.27
C LEU A 108 -1.58 -4.29 -2.17
N SER A 109 -1.15 -4.54 -0.93
CA SER A 109 -2.07 -4.81 0.19
C SER A 109 -2.90 -3.59 0.57
N ALA A 110 -2.31 -2.40 0.60
CA ALA A 110 -3.04 -1.16 0.84
C ALA A 110 -4.09 -0.88 -0.24
N ALA A 111 -3.74 -1.15 -1.51
CA ALA A 111 -4.66 -0.99 -2.64
C ALA A 111 -5.82 -1.99 -2.60
N VAL A 112 -5.53 -3.28 -2.34
CA VAL A 112 -6.54 -4.32 -2.17
C VAL A 112 -7.46 -4.00 -0.99
N TRP A 113 -6.89 -3.60 0.15
CA TRP A 113 -7.67 -3.19 1.32
C TRP A 113 -8.58 -2.01 0.99
N SER A 114 -8.06 -0.95 0.38
CA SER A 114 -8.83 0.24 0.04
C SER A 114 -10.00 -0.09 -0.90
N ALA A 115 -9.78 -0.93 -1.91
CA ALA A 115 -10.80 -1.34 -2.86
C ALA A 115 -11.86 -2.27 -2.23
N LEU A 116 -11.43 -3.37 -1.60
CA LEU A 116 -12.36 -4.36 -1.03
C LEU A 116 -13.17 -3.83 0.14
N SER A 117 -12.62 -2.91 0.95
CA SER A 117 -13.36 -2.28 2.04
C SER A 117 -14.40 -1.26 1.56
N TYR A 118 -14.35 -0.88 0.27
CA TYR A 118 -15.38 -0.04 -0.33
C TYR A 118 -16.53 -0.86 -0.92
N GLN A 119 -16.27 -2.11 -1.31
CA GLN A 119 -17.25 -2.99 -1.93
C GLN A 119 -18.32 -3.50 -0.97
N GLN A 120 -19.51 -3.79 -1.50
CA GLN A 120 -20.62 -4.40 -0.79
C GLN A 120 -20.36 -5.90 -0.59
N PRO A 121 -20.87 -6.45 0.53
CA PRO A 121 -20.92 -7.89 0.70
C PRO A 121 -21.72 -8.55 -0.43
N LEU A 122 -21.24 -9.70 -0.90
CA LEU A 122 -21.89 -10.48 -1.94
C LEU A 122 -22.95 -11.41 -1.38
N ALA A 123 -24.01 -11.65 -2.15
CA ALA A 123 -25.05 -12.62 -1.79
C ALA A 123 -24.57 -14.08 -1.86
N GLU A 124 -23.59 -14.37 -2.73
CA GLU A 124 -23.02 -15.71 -2.88
C GLU A 124 -22.05 -16.02 -1.72
N ALA A 125 -22.50 -16.83 -0.75
CA ALA A 125 -21.77 -17.07 0.49
C ALA A 125 -20.32 -17.56 0.31
N LYS A 126 -20.05 -18.43 -0.67
CA LYS A 126 -18.68 -18.96 -0.91
C LYS A 126 -17.73 -17.87 -1.39
N ARG A 127 -18.19 -17.04 -2.32
CA ARG A 127 -17.41 -15.92 -2.87
C ARG A 127 -17.22 -14.83 -1.83
N GLU A 128 -18.27 -14.53 -1.06
CA GLU A 128 -18.18 -13.57 0.03
C GLU A 128 -17.19 -14.02 1.12
N ALA A 129 -17.16 -15.31 1.46
CA ALA A 129 -16.20 -15.85 2.40
C ALA A 129 -14.75 -15.61 1.94
N LEU A 130 -14.45 -15.90 0.66
CA LEU A 130 -13.12 -15.64 0.08
C LEU A 130 -12.80 -14.14 0.07
N ARG A 131 -13.74 -13.29 -0.38
CA ARG A 131 -13.55 -11.83 -0.42
C ARG A 131 -13.28 -11.26 0.98
N SER A 132 -14.05 -11.69 1.98
CA SER A 132 -13.89 -11.30 3.39
C SER A 132 -12.57 -11.78 3.98
N GLU A 133 -12.12 -13.01 3.66
CA GLU A 133 -10.81 -13.51 4.08
C GLU A 133 -9.67 -12.66 3.52
N VAL A 134 -9.71 -12.37 2.21
CA VAL A 134 -8.70 -11.53 1.54
C VAL A 134 -8.72 -10.10 2.10
N LEU A 135 -9.91 -9.52 2.32
CA LEU A 135 -10.07 -8.19 2.92
C LEU A 135 -9.42 -8.13 4.30
N LYS A 136 -9.74 -9.09 5.17
CA LYS A 136 -9.19 -9.15 6.54
C LYS A 136 -7.67 -9.38 6.54
N ALA A 137 -7.18 -10.20 5.61
CA ALA A 137 -5.75 -10.44 5.47
C ALA A 137 -5.00 -9.18 4.98
N ALA A 138 -5.58 -8.44 4.03
CA ALA A 138 -5.04 -7.17 3.55
C ALA A 138 -5.01 -6.11 4.66
N GLU A 139 -6.12 -5.94 5.39
CA GLU A 139 -6.20 -5.03 6.55
C GLU A 139 -5.17 -5.40 7.61
N GLY A 140 -5.10 -6.68 8.00
CA GLY A 140 -4.14 -7.17 8.97
C GLY A 140 -2.70 -6.87 8.55
N TYR A 141 -2.35 -7.16 7.30
CA TYR A 141 -1.00 -6.90 6.78
C TYR A 141 -0.64 -5.42 6.81
N VAL A 142 -1.54 -4.55 6.32
CA VAL A 142 -1.32 -3.11 6.25
C VAL A 142 -1.18 -2.51 7.66
N SER A 143 -2.03 -2.92 8.61
CA SER A 143 -1.93 -2.48 10.01
C SER A 143 -0.61 -2.90 10.65
N HIS A 144 -0.18 -4.16 10.48
CA HIS A 144 1.10 -4.61 11.00
C HIS A 144 2.29 -3.89 10.35
N ALA A 145 2.25 -3.67 9.04
CA ALA A 145 3.27 -2.92 8.31
C ALA A 145 3.36 -1.47 8.79
N ALA A 146 2.22 -0.83 8.98
CA ALA A 146 2.15 0.54 9.49
C ALA A 146 2.80 0.65 10.88
N GLU A 147 2.50 -0.26 11.80
CA GLU A 147 3.14 -0.27 13.13
C GLU A 147 4.63 -0.63 13.06
N ALA A 148 5.00 -1.67 12.32
CA ALA A 148 6.39 -2.12 12.19
C ALA A 148 7.29 -1.04 11.57
N SER A 149 6.79 -0.27 10.60
CA SER A 149 7.56 0.80 9.96
C SER A 149 7.95 1.93 10.92
N ARG A 150 7.25 2.06 12.06
CA ARG A 150 7.46 3.10 13.09
C ARG A 150 8.29 2.65 14.27
N ALA A 151 8.56 1.35 14.39
CA ALA A 151 9.48 0.84 15.39
C ALA A 151 10.86 1.50 15.22
N ARG A 152 11.41 1.99 16.33
CA ARG A 152 12.76 2.56 16.35
C ARG A 152 13.78 1.46 16.13
N SER A 153 14.79 1.75 15.33
CA SER A 153 15.93 0.85 15.17
C SER A 153 16.85 0.98 16.39
N PRO A 154 17.39 -0.14 16.91
CA PRO A 154 18.44 -0.08 17.91
C PRO A 154 19.65 0.68 17.34
N VAL A 155 20.33 1.44 18.20
CA VAL A 155 21.54 2.18 17.84
C VAL A 155 22.71 1.48 18.52
N ASP A 156 23.35 0.59 17.78
CA ASP A 156 24.50 -0.17 18.26
C ASP A 156 25.77 0.70 18.24
N ASP A 157 26.74 0.37 19.09
CA ASP A 157 28.07 0.97 19.07
C ASP A 157 28.78 0.70 17.73
N PHE A 158 29.75 1.54 17.37
CA PHE A 158 30.54 1.32 16.16
C PHE A 158 31.34 0.01 16.24
N GLU A 159 31.42 -0.72 15.13
CA GLU A 159 32.32 -1.86 15.05
C GLU A 159 33.79 -1.40 15.13
N THR A 160 34.69 -2.33 15.41
CA THR A 160 36.13 -2.03 15.51
C THR A 160 36.69 -1.46 14.20
N LEU A 161 37.23 -0.23 14.29
CA LEU A 161 37.94 0.40 13.19
C LEU A 161 39.28 -0.29 12.96
N THR A 162 39.49 -0.78 11.74
CA THR A 162 40.72 -1.42 11.28
C THR A 162 41.29 -0.59 10.13
N ILE A 163 42.55 -0.20 10.26
CA ILE A 163 43.32 0.50 9.22
C ILE A 163 44.40 -0.46 8.74
N THR A 164 44.37 -0.82 7.46
CA THR A 164 45.33 -1.71 6.83
C THR A 164 46.25 -0.90 5.93
N LEU A 165 47.55 -0.96 6.22
CA LEU A 165 48.60 -0.39 5.38
C LEU A 165 49.08 -1.47 4.42
N VAL A 166 48.85 -1.30 3.12
CA VAL A 166 49.34 -2.19 2.07
C VAL A 166 50.66 -1.61 1.56
N ALA A 167 51.75 -2.34 1.80
CA ALA A 167 53.04 -2.01 1.21
C ALA A 167 52.97 -2.16 -0.33
N PRO A 168 53.66 -1.31 -1.10
CA PRO A 168 53.72 -1.46 -2.55
C PRO A 168 54.29 -2.84 -2.89
N MET A 169 53.50 -3.69 -3.56
CA MET A 169 53.98 -4.97 -4.09
C MET A 169 54.49 -4.77 -5.51
N GLU A 170 55.59 -5.44 -5.86
CA GLU A 170 56.03 -5.60 -7.25
C GLU A 170 54.92 -6.29 -8.05
N THR A 171 54.49 -5.66 -9.14
CA THR A 171 53.59 -6.30 -10.09
C THR A 171 54.46 -7.13 -11.02
N ASP A 172 54.16 -8.42 -11.15
CA ASP A 172 54.96 -9.39 -11.90
C ASP A 172 55.19 -8.89 -13.34
N GLY A 173 56.42 -8.43 -13.64
CA GLY A 173 56.84 -7.85 -14.92
C GLY A 173 57.31 -6.38 -14.90
N GLN A 174 57.26 -5.67 -13.78
CA GLN A 174 57.90 -4.34 -13.61
C GLN A 174 59.10 -4.43 -12.68
N THR A 175 60.29 -4.18 -13.23
CA THR A 175 61.60 -4.39 -12.55
C THR A 175 62.11 -3.20 -11.75
N GLU A 176 61.24 -2.25 -11.36
CA GLU A 176 61.61 -1.15 -10.48
C GLU A 176 60.52 -0.95 -9.43
N THR A 177 60.81 -1.35 -8.20
CA THR A 177 60.12 -0.86 -7.01
C THR A 177 60.46 0.63 -6.89
N ASP A 178 59.52 1.53 -7.15
CA ASP A 178 59.68 2.95 -6.82
C ASP A 178 60.03 3.04 -5.33
N ALA A 179 61.28 3.36 -5.01
CA ALA A 179 61.77 3.43 -3.62
C ALA A 179 61.07 4.54 -2.80
N GLU A 180 60.30 5.40 -3.48
CA GLU A 180 59.46 6.46 -2.90
C GLU A 180 57.95 6.12 -2.84
N ALA A 181 57.53 4.91 -3.26
CA ALA A 181 56.12 4.54 -3.23
C ALA A 181 55.58 4.45 -1.80
N LEU A 182 54.69 5.38 -1.44
CA LEU A 182 54.03 5.41 -0.12
C LEU A 182 53.05 4.23 0.03
N PRO A 183 52.98 3.60 1.22
CA PRO A 183 52.01 2.54 1.48
C PRO A 183 50.57 3.06 1.30
N THR A 184 49.71 2.24 0.69
CA THR A 184 48.30 2.60 0.53
C THR A 184 47.53 2.20 1.78
N ALA A 185 46.85 3.17 2.39
CA ALA A 185 45.99 2.94 3.55
C ALA A 185 44.56 2.62 3.10
N SER A 186 44.01 1.50 3.55
CA SER A 186 42.59 1.18 3.45
C SER A 186 41.98 1.07 4.85
N SER A 187 40.70 1.38 4.99
CA SER A 187 39.99 1.27 6.27
C SER A 187 38.61 0.65 6.10
N ASN A 188 38.14 -0.01 7.15
CA ASN A 188 36.75 -0.51 7.22
C ASN A 188 35.76 0.52 7.76
N PHE A 189 36.12 1.81 7.82
CA PHE A 189 35.32 2.86 8.48
C PHE A 189 33.84 2.86 8.08
N ALA A 190 33.56 2.77 6.77
CA ALA A 190 32.20 2.73 6.27
C ALA A 190 31.43 1.54 6.85
N LYS A 191 32.00 0.33 6.81
CA LYS A 191 31.37 -0.86 7.38
C LYS A 191 31.15 -0.72 8.90
N ALA A 192 32.15 -0.19 9.60
CA ALA A 192 32.13 -0.05 11.05
C ALA A 192 31.10 0.98 11.57
N THR A 193 30.68 1.94 10.74
CA THR A 193 29.80 3.04 11.15
C THR A 193 28.43 3.04 10.47
N GLN A 194 28.27 2.35 9.33
CA GLN A 194 27.07 2.46 8.50
C GLN A 194 25.80 2.02 9.23
N ALA A 195 25.85 0.95 10.03
CA ALA A 195 24.67 0.44 10.74
C ALA A 195 24.14 1.48 11.74
N THR A 196 25.01 1.99 12.61
CA THR A 196 24.71 3.04 13.59
C THR A 196 24.20 4.33 12.92
N ILE A 197 24.88 4.80 11.86
CA ILE A 197 24.46 6.01 11.12
C ILE A 197 23.07 5.81 10.49
N THR A 198 22.82 4.63 9.92
CA THR A 198 21.53 4.31 9.28
C THR A 198 20.41 4.27 10.32
N ALA A 199 20.64 3.66 11.48
CA ALA A 199 19.68 3.64 12.58
C ALA A 199 19.36 5.04 13.10
N LEU A 200 20.38 5.89 13.32
CA LEU A 200 20.21 7.27 13.76
C LEU A 200 19.40 8.10 12.75
N ARG A 201 19.74 8.02 11.45
CA ARG A 201 19.00 8.72 10.39
C ARG A 201 17.54 8.27 10.31
N ARG A 202 17.29 6.97 10.41
CA ARG A 202 15.93 6.42 10.42
C ARG A 202 15.12 6.93 11.60
N ASN A 203 15.67 6.87 12.81
CA ASN A 203 14.99 7.30 14.02
C ASN A 203 14.69 8.81 13.98
N ALA A 204 15.67 9.64 13.61
CA ALA A 204 15.48 11.08 13.47
C ALA A 204 14.39 11.44 12.44
N ALA A 205 14.27 10.66 11.36
CA ALA A 205 13.22 10.85 10.36
C ALA A 205 11.83 10.50 10.86
N LEU A 206 11.71 9.46 11.70
CA LEU A 206 10.47 9.10 12.36
C LEU A 206 10.08 10.18 13.37
N ASP A 207 11.01 10.63 14.21
CA ASP A 207 10.79 11.72 15.15
C ASP A 207 10.30 12.98 14.43
N ARG A 208 10.92 13.31 13.28
CA ARG A 208 10.52 14.47 12.48
C ARG A 208 9.11 14.34 11.92
N GLU A 209 8.75 13.18 11.38
CA GLU A 209 7.40 12.90 10.86
C GLU A 209 6.36 13.01 11.98
N GLU A 210 6.60 12.36 13.13
CA GLU A 210 5.71 12.37 14.29
C GLU A 210 5.52 13.78 14.86
N LEU A 211 6.61 14.55 14.98
CA LEU A 211 6.55 15.94 15.41
C LEU A 211 5.76 16.81 14.43
N ASP A 212 6.01 16.71 13.13
CA ASP A 212 5.28 17.48 12.11
C ASP A 212 3.79 17.14 12.13
N PHE A 213 3.45 15.87 12.31
CA PHE A 213 2.07 15.41 12.44
C PHE A 213 1.41 15.95 13.73
N LEU A 214 2.10 15.91 14.87
CA LEU A 214 1.59 16.46 16.13
C LEU A 214 1.41 17.99 16.06
N TRP A 215 2.37 18.71 15.49
CA TRP A 215 2.25 20.16 15.28
C TRP A 215 1.06 20.51 14.41
N TRP A 216 0.85 19.76 13.33
CA TRP A 216 -0.33 19.90 12.50
C TRP A 216 -1.61 19.62 13.28
N ALA A 217 -1.65 18.53 14.05
CA ALA A 217 -2.83 18.13 14.81
C ALA A 217 -3.23 19.19 15.85
N GLN A 218 -2.31 19.97 16.41
CA GLN A 218 -2.63 21.05 17.36
C GLN A 218 -3.28 22.27 16.70
N LEU A 219 -3.33 22.35 15.37
CA LEU A 219 -3.95 23.47 14.67
C LEU A 219 -5.48 23.36 14.74
N GLY A 220 -6.13 24.39 15.27
CA GLY A 220 -7.60 24.51 15.23
C GLY A 220 -8.17 24.89 13.86
N ARG A 221 -7.35 24.94 12.81
CA ARG A 221 -7.70 25.46 11.48
C ARG A 221 -7.23 24.52 10.37
N SER A 222 -8.13 24.21 9.45
CA SER A 222 -7.81 23.51 8.20
C SER A 222 -7.02 24.43 7.27
N ARG A 223 -5.82 23.99 6.88
CA ARG A 223 -4.98 24.68 5.88
C ARG A 223 -5.51 24.48 4.46
N LEU A 224 -6.08 23.32 4.17
CA LEU A 224 -6.70 22.94 2.89
C LEU A 224 -7.91 23.83 2.58
N LEU A 225 -8.78 24.05 3.56
CA LEU A 225 -10.01 24.84 3.37
C LEU A 225 -9.85 26.31 3.75
N GLY A 226 -8.85 26.63 4.57
CA GLY A 226 -8.62 27.96 5.12
C GLY A 226 -9.63 28.36 6.21
N LYS A 227 -10.31 27.39 6.83
CA LYS A 227 -11.42 27.60 7.79
C LYS A 227 -11.10 27.01 9.17
N GLN A 228 -11.72 27.56 10.22
CA GLN A 228 -11.64 26.99 11.58
C GLN A 228 -12.31 25.63 11.60
N LEU A 229 -11.69 24.61 12.20
CA LEU A 229 -12.23 23.24 12.22
C LEU A 229 -13.58 23.17 12.92
N VAL A 230 -13.75 23.95 13.99
CA VAL A 230 -15.01 24.03 14.75
C VAL A 230 -16.16 24.60 13.92
N SER A 231 -15.86 25.38 12.87
CA SER A 231 -16.88 25.94 11.97
C SER A 231 -17.33 24.98 10.86
N LEU A 232 -16.62 23.85 10.69
CA LEU A 232 -16.94 22.85 9.68
C LEU A 232 -17.91 21.82 10.25
N ALA A 233 -18.87 21.39 9.43
CA ALA A 233 -19.69 20.23 9.74
C ALA A 233 -18.80 18.98 9.88
N GLU A 234 -19.15 18.08 10.80
CA GLU A 234 -18.32 16.92 11.15
C GLU A 234 -17.85 16.09 9.95
N PRO A 235 -18.69 15.70 8.97
CA PRO A 235 -18.23 14.90 7.83
C PRO A 235 -17.21 15.65 6.96
N VAL A 236 -17.38 16.97 6.82
CA VAL A 236 -16.46 17.83 6.07
C VAL A 236 -15.14 17.96 6.80
N ARG A 237 -15.19 18.14 8.13
CA ARG A 237 -14.02 18.19 9.00
C ARG A 237 -13.22 16.88 8.93
N MET A 238 -13.86 15.73 9.08
CA MET A 238 -13.20 14.42 9.07
C MET A 238 -12.48 14.13 7.74
N VAL A 239 -13.11 14.45 6.60
CA VAL A 239 -12.47 14.27 5.29
C VAL A 239 -11.31 15.25 5.11
N ALA A 240 -11.47 16.51 5.51
CA ALA A 240 -10.40 17.51 5.45
C ALA A 240 -9.20 17.11 6.32
N GLU A 241 -9.44 16.72 7.58
CA GLU A 241 -8.40 16.29 8.52
C GLU A 241 -7.72 15.01 8.05
N GLY A 242 -8.45 14.06 7.46
CA GLY A 242 -7.86 12.86 6.85
C GLY A 242 -6.90 13.19 5.70
N ILE A 243 -7.31 14.08 4.78
CA ILE A 243 -6.47 14.50 3.65
C ILE A 243 -5.23 15.29 4.12
N GLU A 244 -5.42 16.23 5.04
CA GLU A 244 -4.33 17.05 5.56
C GLU A 244 -3.34 16.23 6.38
N GLY A 245 -3.83 15.38 7.29
CA GLY A 245 -3.00 14.53 8.11
C GLY A 245 -2.13 13.60 7.25
N ALA A 246 -2.72 13.02 6.20
CA ALA A 246 -1.97 12.20 5.26
C ALA A 246 -0.84 12.94 4.52
N ALA A 247 -0.96 14.25 4.33
CA ALA A 247 0.11 15.04 3.69
C ALA A 247 1.38 15.14 4.56
N HIS A 248 1.28 14.88 5.86
CA HIS A 248 2.40 14.85 6.80
C HIS A 248 3.06 13.47 6.92
N LEU A 249 2.44 12.42 6.38
CA LEU A 249 2.94 11.05 6.49
C LEU A 249 3.86 10.70 5.33
N ARG A 250 4.96 10.00 5.62
CA ARG A 250 5.84 9.38 4.62
C ARG A 250 5.68 7.86 4.61
N ARG A 251 4.90 7.31 5.55
CA ARG A 251 4.61 5.87 5.75
C ARG A 251 3.10 5.64 5.80
N LEU A 252 2.68 4.38 5.68
CA LEU A 252 1.28 3.97 5.86
C LEU A 252 0.74 4.52 7.19
N PRO A 253 -0.47 5.11 7.27
CA PRO A 253 -1.03 5.54 8.54
C PRO A 253 -1.25 4.35 9.48
N CYS A 254 -0.87 4.49 10.75
CA CYS A 254 -1.16 3.51 11.79
C CYS A 254 -2.32 3.95 12.69
N GLU A 255 -2.71 3.12 13.67
CA GLU A 255 -3.90 3.33 14.50
C GLU A 255 -3.86 4.69 15.23
N VAL A 256 -2.70 5.05 15.78
CA VAL A 256 -2.52 6.35 16.47
C VAL A 256 -2.80 7.54 15.54
N HIS A 257 -2.44 7.46 14.26
CA HIS A 257 -2.70 8.55 13.32
C HIS A 257 -4.20 8.69 13.06
N ARG A 258 -4.88 7.55 12.88
CA ARG A 258 -6.34 7.51 12.76
C ARG A 258 -6.99 8.16 13.97
N ASP A 259 -6.58 7.79 15.18
CA ASP A 259 -7.18 8.32 16.40
C ASP A 259 -6.93 9.81 16.58
N ILE A 260 -5.73 10.31 16.22
CA ILE A 260 -5.44 11.74 16.22
C ILE A 260 -6.33 12.50 15.23
N VAL A 261 -6.61 11.96 14.05
CA VAL A 261 -7.53 12.59 13.09
C VAL A 261 -8.97 12.54 13.57
N LEU A 262 -9.37 11.47 14.24
CA LEU A 262 -10.72 11.31 14.74
C LEU A 262 -10.94 12.00 16.10
N LYS A 263 -9.93 12.62 16.71
CA LYS A 263 -10.01 13.19 18.06
C LYS A 263 -11.08 14.29 18.22
N THR A 264 -11.48 14.94 17.13
CA THR A 264 -12.50 16.01 17.13
C THR A 264 -13.90 15.50 16.82
N LEU A 265 -14.08 14.19 16.66
CA LEU A 265 -15.36 13.55 16.36
C LEU A 265 -16.25 13.49 17.61
N ASP A 266 -17.52 13.87 17.47
CA ASP A 266 -18.53 13.78 18.53
C ASP A 266 -19.68 12.84 18.14
N LYS A 267 -20.49 13.17 17.13
CA LYS A 267 -21.74 12.43 16.83
C LYS A 267 -21.62 11.25 15.88
N ASP A 268 -20.52 11.17 15.12
CA ASP A 268 -20.22 10.16 14.10
C ASP A 268 -21.40 9.79 13.16
N PRO A 269 -21.97 10.77 12.41
CA PRO A 269 -23.13 10.53 11.57
C PRO A 269 -22.85 9.57 10.41
N GLU A 270 -23.88 8.86 9.96
CA GLU A 270 -23.81 7.96 8.80
C GLU A 270 -24.29 8.64 7.52
N LEU A 271 -23.42 8.67 6.50
CA LEU A 271 -23.69 9.26 5.19
C LEU A 271 -23.30 8.29 4.07
N ASP A 272 -24.13 8.24 3.03
CA ASP A 272 -23.72 7.72 1.73
C ASP A 272 -22.83 8.76 1.01
N LEU A 273 -22.19 8.36 -0.09
CA LEU A 273 -21.24 9.24 -0.78
C LEU A 273 -21.91 10.50 -1.34
N LYS A 274 -23.14 10.39 -1.84
CA LYS A 274 -23.89 11.52 -2.40
C LYS A 274 -24.19 12.57 -1.33
N LYS A 275 -24.64 12.14 -0.14
CA LYS A 275 -24.86 13.02 1.01
C LYS A 275 -23.55 13.61 1.52
N LEU A 276 -22.46 12.84 1.53
CA LEU A 276 -21.14 13.36 1.89
C LEU A 276 -20.71 14.48 0.94
N LEU A 277 -20.77 14.26 -0.38
CA LEU A 277 -20.42 15.28 -1.37
C LEU A 277 -21.31 16.52 -1.25
N SER A 278 -22.62 16.32 -1.00
CA SER A 278 -23.55 17.44 -0.76
C SER A 278 -23.19 18.23 0.51
N ALA A 279 -22.75 17.56 1.58
CA ALA A 279 -22.32 18.21 2.81
C ALA A 279 -21.01 18.98 2.62
N ILE A 280 -20.09 18.46 1.82
CA ILE A 280 -18.83 19.13 1.45
C ILE A 280 -19.09 20.36 0.57
N GLY A 281 -20.04 20.27 -0.37
CA GLY A 281 -20.45 21.41 -1.19
C GLY A 281 -19.29 22.04 -1.96
N ALA A 282 -19.18 23.37 -1.88
CA ALA A 282 -18.16 24.14 -2.62
C ALA A 282 -16.71 23.81 -2.20
N ASP A 283 -16.49 23.30 -0.99
CA ASP A 283 -15.15 22.94 -0.52
C ASP A 283 -14.59 21.71 -1.26
N ARG A 284 -15.43 20.97 -2.00
CA ARG A 284 -15.06 19.79 -2.79
C ARG A 284 -13.93 20.10 -3.77
N GLU A 285 -14.00 21.23 -4.46
CA GLU A 285 -13.00 21.60 -5.47
C GLU A 285 -11.61 21.72 -4.84
N LYS A 286 -11.50 22.33 -3.66
CA LYS A 286 -10.23 22.44 -2.92
C LYS A 286 -9.72 21.08 -2.48
N MET A 287 -10.60 20.21 -1.97
CA MET A 287 -10.23 18.87 -1.52
C MET A 287 -9.82 17.95 -2.69
N GLY A 288 -10.49 18.09 -3.84
CA GLY A 288 -10.30 17.26 -5.03
C GLY A 288 -9.20 17.74 -5.98
N ALA A 289 -8.82 19.02 -5.94
CA ALA A 289 -7.93 19.64 -6.93
C ALA A 289 -6.61 18.89 -7.13
N ARG A 290 -6.00 18.40 -6.05
CA ARG A 290 -4.73 17.66 -6.11
C ARG A 290 -4.83 16.31 -6.84
N TYR A 291 -6.05 15.81 -7.06
CA TYR A 291 -6.32 14.45 -7.49
C TYR A 291 -6.98 14.35 -8.87
N ALA A 292 -7.33 15.48 -9.51
CA ALA A 292 -8.08 15.54 -10.77
C ALA A 292 -7.40 14.80 -11.95
N ASP A 293 -6.07 14.87 -12.04
CA ASP A 293 -5.29 14.25 -13.13
C ASP A 293 -4.24 13.26 -12.60
N GLY A 294 -4.62 12.49 -11.58
CA GLY A 294 -3.69 11.65 -10.83
C GLY A 294 -4.13 10.19 -10.67
N TRP A 295 -3.50 9.53 -9.70
CA TRP A 295 -3.79 8.14 -9.35
C TRP A 295 -5.27 7.90 -9.00
N ALA A 296 -5.93 8.88 -8.36
CA ALA A 296 -7.32 8.76 -7.95
C ALA A 296 -8.30 8.66 -9.13
N THR A 297 -8.05 9.41 -10.21
CA THR A 297 -8.89 9.34 -11.42
C THR A 297 -8.55 8.17 -12.32
N LYS A 298 -7.29 7.72 -12.30
CA LYS A 298 -6.85 6.50 -13.00
C LYS A 298 -7.39 5.21 -12.37
N TRP A 299 -7.47 5.15 -11.04
CA TRP A 299 -7.87 3.95 -10.29
C TRP A 299 -9.07 4.21 -9.35
N PRO A 300 -10.27 4.48 -9.90
CA PRO A 300 -11.45 4.84 -9.11
C PRO A 300 -11.89 3.78 -8.10
N ALA A 301 -11.69 2.50 -8.40
CA ALA A 301 -12.04 1.41 -7.47
C ALA A 301 -11.13 1.37 -6.24
N ILE A 302 -9.87 1.83 -6.37
CA ILE A 302 -8.89 1.87 -5.27
C ILE A 302 -9.01 3.17 -4.48
N PHE A 303 -9.34 4.28 -5.15
CA PHE A 303 -9.47 5.60 -4.53
C PHE A 303 -10.88 6.18 -4.68
N PRO A 304 -11.93 5.47 -4.22
CA PRO A 304 -13.31 5.88 -4.49
C PRO A 304 -13.66 7.24 -3.89
N LEU A 305 -13.15 7.58 -2.70
CA LEU A 305 -13.44 8.87 -2.09
C LEU A 305 -12.71 10.01 -2.81
N LEU A 306 -11.40 9.88 -3.03
CA LEU A 306 -10.63 10.91 -3.71
C LEU A 306 -11.06 11.09 -5.17
N ASN A 307 -11.44 10.01 -5.85
CA ASN A 307 -12.03 10.06 -7.18
C ASN A 307 -13.32 10.89 -7.20
N ALA A 308 -14.21 10.64 -6.24
CA ALA A 308 -15.47 11.37 -6.12
C ALA A 308 -15.27 12.84 -5.75
N LEU A 309 -14.27 13.15 -4.92
CA LEU A 309 -13.89 14.53 -4.63
C LEU A 309 -13.36 15.23 -5.89
N ALA A 310 -12.51 14.57 -6.68
CA ALA A 310 -11.96 15.11 -7.92
C ALA A 310 -13.04 15.32 -9.00
N THR A 311 -13.83 14.29 -9.28
CA THR A 311 -14.75 14.25 -10.43
C THR A 311 -16.16 14.73 -10.12
N GLY A 312 -16.56 14.73 -8.84
CA GLY A 312 -17.93 14.98 -8.42
C GLY A 312 -18.90 13.82 -8.68
N ARG A 313 -18.41 12.68 -9.19
CA ARG A 313 -19.24 11.51 -9.51
C ARG A 313 -19.48 10.67 -8.25
N ALA A 314 -20.71 10.20 -8.10
CA ALA A 314 -21.12 9.31 -7.02
C ALA A 314 -22.15 8.27 -7.50
N ASP A 315 -22.05 7.87 -8.77
CA ASP A 315 -22.97 6.92 -9.43
C ASP A 315 -22.45 5.48 -9.31
N GLY A 316 -23.21 4.61 -8.64
CA GLY A 316 -22.82 3.22 -8.44
C GLY A 316 -23.46 2.60 -7.20
N PRO A 317 -23.60 1.27 -7.15
CA PRO A 317 -24.19 0.58 -6.00
C PRO A 317 -23.38 0.88 -4.72
N GLU A 318 -22.06 0.88 -4.82
CA GLU A 318 -21.14 1.06 -3.68
C GLU A 318 -21.20 2.43 -3.01
N HIS A 319 -21.57 3.45 -3.79
CA HIS A 319 -21.71 4.82 -3.33
C HIS A 319 -22.96 5.03 -2.49
N SER A 320 -23.94 4.13 -2.59
CA SER A 320 -25.20 4.16 -1.82
C SER A 320 -25.06 3.56 -0.41
N VAL A 321 -23.94 2.88 -0.12
CA VAL A 321 -23.68 2.33 1.22
C VAL A 321 -23.38 3.48 2.18
N LYS A 322 -24.17 3.56 3.26
CA LYS A 322 -23.94 4.51 4.33
C LYS A 322 -22.71 4.10 5.13
N ARG A 323 -21.82 5.05 5.37
CA ARG A 323 -20.63 4.88 6.20
C ARG A 323 -20.56 6.01 7.20
N ARG A 324 -20.00 5.71 8.37
CA ARG A 324 -19.80 6.69 9.45
C ARG A 324 -18.80 7.77 9.04
N ALA A 325 -18.92 8.96 9.61
CA ALA A 325 -17.99 10.06 9.36
C ALA A 325 -16.54 9.67 9.72
N SER A 326 -16.37 8.88 10.78
CA SER A 326 -15.09 8.26 11.16
C SER A 326 -14.50 7.37 10.06
N THR A 327 -15.34 6.56 9.40
CA THR A 327 -14.93 5.73 8.27
C THR A 327 -14.50 6.58 7.07
N TRP A 328 -15.22 7.66 6.79
CA TRP A 328 -14.87 8.59 5.72
C TRP A 328 -13.53 9.31 6.00
N GLY A 329 -13.29 9.76 7.23
CA GLY A 329 -12.03 10.36 7.64
C GLY A 329 -10.85 9.39 7.55
N ALA A 330 -11.00 8.17 8.06
CA ALA A 330 -9.98 7.13 7.98
C ALA A 330 -9.67 6.74 6.52
N ARG A 331 -10.70 6.62 5.68
CA ARG A 331 -10.54 6.37 4.24
C ARG A 331 -9.82 7.52 3.53
N ALA A 332 -10.19 8.77 3.83
CA ALA A 332 -9.52 9.94 3.29
C ALA A 332 -8.02 9.92 3.60
N MET A 333 -7.66 9.54 4.83
CA MET A 333 -6.27 9.39 5.24
C MET A 333 -5.54 8.26 4.51
N LEU A 334 -6.17 7.08 4.39
CA LEU A 334 -5.56 5.94 3.68
C LEU A 334 -5.31 6.28 2.21
N GLU A 335 -6.36 6.74 1.50
CA GLU A 335 -6.28 7.06 0.07
C GLU A 335 -5.29 8.21 -0.19
N ALA A 336 -5.33 9.29 0.60
CA ALA A 336 -4.42 10.41 0.45
C ALA A 336 -2.98 10.03 0.84
N GLY A 337 -2.81 9.17 1.84
CA GLY A 337 -1.50 8.69 2.30
C GLY A 337 -0.81 7.82 1.25
N MET A 338 -1.55 6.93 0.58
CA MET A 338 -1.04 6.18 -0.57
C MET A 338 -0.58 7.11 -1.69
N ILE A 339 -1.40 8.08 -2.10
CA ILE A 339 -1.05 9.02 -3.17
C ILE A 339 0.14 9.92 -2.78
N GLN A 340 0.20 10.35 -1.51
CA GLN A 340 1.33 11.11 -0.98
C GLN A 340 2.62 10.31 -1.13
N TYR A 341 2.61 9.05 -0.68
CA TYR A 341 3.76 8.16 -0.81
C TYR A 341 4.20 7.96 -2.26
N PHE A 342 3.26 7.73 -3.19
CA PHE A 342 3.59 7.55 -4.61
C PHE A 342 4.23 8.79 -5.24
N ARG A 343 3.98 9.98 -4.69
CA ARG A 343 4.54 11.24 -5.19
C ARG A 343 5.91 11.56 -4.61
N THR A 344 6.10 11.34 -3.31
CA THR A 344 7.35 11.70 -2.64
C THR A 344 8.37 10.58 -2.65
N GLY A 345 7.95 9.35 -2.95
CA GLY A 345 8.69 8.14 -2.63
C GLY A 345 8.91 8.02 -1.12
N ALA A 346 9.72 7.04 -0.72
CA ALA A 346 10.43 7.16 0.54
C ALA A 346 11.33 8.40 0.40
N ALA A 347 11.00 9.46 1.13
CA ALA A 347 11.81 10.67 1.08
C ALA A 347 13.26 10.25 1.39
N LYS A 348 14.17 10.43 0.42
CA LYS A 348 15.61 10.34 0.68
C LYS A 348 15.90 11.31 1.82
N LEU A 349 16.31 10.78 2.96
CA LEU A 349 16.76 11.58 4.10
C LEU A 349 18.13 12.13 3.83
#